data_AF-A0AAE3JST1-F1
#
_entry.id   AF-A0AAE3JST1-F1
#
_cell.length_a   1.000
_cell.length_b   1.000
_cell.length_c   1.000
_cell.angle_alpha   90.00
_cell.angle_beta   90.00
_cell.angle_gamma   90.00
#
_symmetry.space_group_name_H-M   'P 1'
#
loop_
_entity.id
_entity.type
_entity.pdbx_description
1 polymer ?
#
loop_
_entity_poly.entity_id
_entity_poly.type
_entity_poly.pdbx_seq_one_letter_code
_entity_poly.pdbx_strand_id
1 'polypeptide(L)'
;MDGKNREEQENGAKVRDLEEYKAENRKRKRRRRINVGILAGAILAAGIGTGVWIQLRTFQGYDTVQATETEDTDTYMFQKSGNKIVRYGIDGIELRDRKNQTLWSDHYTMENPQMISCGDAIAIYDKNGTKIVVYDADGKAGEITASYPIVKASVAGQGVVAAILENNGESWIKYYNTDGTEIASSHPNMDSPGYPMDLSLSSDGLWMAVSYAYEDGGKMKSQVAFYNFGSRGEDLVDNLASSSSYTDMLCPQIETAGTSSWVAFFDNGFRIYEGTNKPKETVSVSEDGEILSCAYADDRVVLILRGESDDHPYRMKIYNLKGKQLADENLDFYYQNLQIEEKQILLTNRQELCVYTLKGRKKYSGVVSETQIHEILGMGQNRYLLAEEDGVSMIRLK
;
A
#
# COMPACT_ATOMS: atom_id res chain seq x y z
N MET A 1 53.45 73.56 32.27
CA MET A 1 53.01 72.16 32.53
C MET A 1 51.50 71.95 32.27
N ASP A 2 50.76 72.96 31.79
CA ASP A 2 49.29 72.91 31.69
C ASP A 2 48.69 72.22 30.46
N GLY A 3 49.48 71.93 29.42
CA GLY A 3 48.96 71.23 28.24
C GLY A 3 48.66 69.74 28.48
N LYS A 4 49.47 69.08 29.32
CA LYS A 4 49.41 67.63 29.54
C LYS A 4 48.19 67.18 30.38
N ASN A 5 47.80 67.99 31.37
CA ASN A 5 46.64 67.70 32.24
C ASN A 5 45.29 67.86 31.53
N ARG A 6 45.20 68.74 30.51
CA ARG A 6 43.97 68.95 29.74
C ARG A 6 43.73 67.81 28.75
N GLU A 7 44.78 67.33 28.07
CA GLU A 7 44.71 66.17 27.17
C GLU A 7 44.39 64.86 27.91
N GLU A 8 44.91 64.65 29.12
CA GLU A 8 44.60 63.47 29.93
C GLU A 8 43.14 63.45 30.43
N GLN A 9 42.57 64.61 30.80
CA GLN A 9 41.15 64.71 31.17
C GLN A 9 40.20 64.53 29.98
N GLU A 10 40.52 65.11 28.80
CA GLU A 10 39.72 64.93 27.59
C GLU A 10 39.78 63.49 27.06
N ASN A 11 40.95 62.85 27.10
CA ASN A 11 41.09 61.44 26.74
C ASN A 11 40.36 60.52 27.72
N GLY A 12 40.40 60.81 29.03
CA GLY A 12 39.65 60.05 30.04
C GLY A 12 38.12 60.16 29.87
N ALA A 13 37.61 61.33 29.48
CA ALA A 13 36.20 61.53 29.17
C ALA A 13 35.76 60.79 27.89
N LYS A 14 36.57 60.88 26.81
CA LYS A 14 36.32 60.13 25.57
C LYS A 14 36.35 58.61 25.77
N VAL A 15 37.23 58.10 26.63
CA VAL A 15 37.30 56.66 26.96
C VAL A 15 36.07 56.19 27.73
N ARG A 16 35.57 56.97 28.71
CA ARG A 16 34.31 56.65 29.42
C ARG A 16 33.10 56.65 28.49
N ASP A 17 33.00 57.64 27.60
CA ASP A 17 31.92 57.76 26.62
C ASP A 17 31.93 56.58 25.62
N LEU A 18 33.13 56.12 25.22
CA LEU A 18 33.32 54.92 24.41
C LEU A 18 32.97 53.61 25.14
N GLU A 19 33.25 53.52 26.45
CA GLU A 19 32.88 52.37 27.27
C GLU A 19 31.38 52.29 27.52
N GLU A 20 30.72 53.42 27.81
CA GLU A 20 29.26 53.51 27.92
C GLU A 20 28.58 53.16 26.59
N TYR A 21 29.06 53.70 25.47
CA TYR A 21 28.55 53.36 24.13
C TYR A 21 28.72 51.88 23.79
N LYS A 22 29.86 51.27 24.14
CA LYS A 22 30.10 49.83 23.97
C LYS A 22 29.18 49.00 24.89
N ALA A 23 28.94 49.44 26.13
CA ALA A 23 28.07 48.77 27.08
C ALA A 23 26.60 48.81 26.65
N GLU A 24 26.10 49.96 26.18
CA GLU A 24 24.77 50.09 25.59
C GLU A 24 24.61 49.24 24.35
N ASN A 25 25.60 49.24 23.44
CA ASN A 25 25.57 48.39 22.26
C ASN A 25 25.57 46.89 22.61
N ARG A 26 26.29 46.47 23.66
CA ARG A 26 26.23 45.09 24.18
C ARG A 26 24.83 44.76 24.72
N LYS A 27 24.21 45.66 25.49
CA LYS A 27 22.82 45.50 25.98
C LYS A 27 21.82 45.43 24.83
N ARG A 28 21.95 46.29 23.82
CA ARG A 28 21.09 46.35 22.63
C ARG A 28 21.25 45.10 21.76
N LYS A 29 22.47 44.63 21.53
CA LYS A 29 22.75 43.34 20.85
C LYS A 29 22.20 42.15 21.63
N ARG A 30 22.32 42.13 22.97
CA ARG A 30 21.75 41.07 23.82
C ARG A 30 20.22 41.05 23.76
N ARG A 31 19.56 42.21 23.88
CA ARG A 31 18.09 42.34 23.71
C ARG A 31 17.65 41.90 22.32
N ARG A 32 18.37 42.30 21.26
CA ARG A 32 18.07 41.88 19.88
C ARG A 32 18.21 40.35 19.71
N ARG A 33 19.26 39.74 20.27
CA ARG A 33 19.44 38.28 20.28
C ARG A 33 18.32 37.55 21.04
N ILE A 34 17.90 38.07 22.19
CA ILE A 34 16.78 37.51 22.97
C ILE A 34 15.48 37.62 22.18
N ASN A 35 15.16 38.79 21.61
CA ASN A 35 13.94 38.99 20.82
C ASN A 35 13.90 38.10 19.57
N VAL A 36 15.04 37.97 18.87
CA VAL A 36 15.16 37.05 17.72
C VAL A 36 14.99 35.60 18.17
N GLY A 37 15.55 35.22 19.32
CA GLY A 37 15.37 33.88 19.89
C GLY A 37 13.92 33.58 20.25
N ILE A 38 13.20 34.53 20.85
CA ILE A 38 11.76 34.40 21.17
C ILE A 38 10.95 34.25 19.87
N LEU A 39 11.20 35.07 18.86
CA LEU A 39 10.49 35.00 17.58
C LEU A 39 10.75 33.66 16.87
N ALA A 40 11.99 33.20 16.83
CA ALA A 40 12.34 31.89 16.27
C ALA A 40 11.66 30.75 17.05
N GLY A 41 11.63 30.82 18.38
CA GLY A 41 10.92 29.86 19.22
C GLY A 41 9.42 29.85 18.99
N ALA A 42 8.79 31.02 18.81
CA ALA A 42 7.36 31.14 18.51
C ALA A 42 7.00 30.54 17.14
N ILE A 43 7.83 30.78 16.11
CA ILE A 43 7.64 30.19 14.78
C ILE A 43 7.77 28.67 14.84
N LEU A 44 8.78 28.15 15.56
CA LEU A 44 8.96 26.71 15.76
C LEU A 44 7.74 26.10 16.49
N ALA A 45 7.29 26.72 17.57
CA ALA A 45 6.14 26.27 18.35
C ALA A 45 4.85 26.31 17.52
N ALA A 46 4.64 27.35 16.71
CA ALA A 46 3.50 27.43 15.79
C ALA A 46 3.57 26.30 14.75
N GLY A 47 4.74 26.06 14.15
CA GLY A 47 4.92 24.96 13.18
C GLY A 47 4.65 23.58 13.79
N ILE A 48 5.16 23.32 15.01
CA ILE A 48 4.86 22.08 15.76
C ILE A 48 3.37 22.00 16.06
N GLY A 49 2.77 23.07 16.58
CA GLY A 49 1.35 23.14 16.91
C GLY A 49 0.45 22.86 15.69
N THR A 50 0.76 23.46 14.55
CA THR A 50 0.07 23.20 13.28
C THR A 50 0.28 21.76 12.82
N GLY A 51 1.50 21.22 12.90
CA GLY A 51 1.78 19.83 12.55
C GLY A 51 1.02 18.83 13.41
N VAL A 52 0.98 19.05 14.73
CA VAL A 52 0.21 18.25 15.68
C VAL A 52 -1.28 18.37 15.39
N TRP A 53 -1.80 19.58 15.19
CA TRP A 53 -3.22 19.78 14.88
C TRP A 53 -3.64 19.06 13.59
N ILE A 54 -2.82 19.11 12.53
CA ILE A 54 -3.09 18.37 11.27
C ILE A 54 -3.08 16.85 11.51
N GLN A 55 -2.13 16.34 12.28
CA GLN A 55 -2.06 14.90 12.59
C GLN A 55 -3.22 14.44 13.49
N LEU A 56 -3.69 15.30 14.39
CA LEU A 56 -4.77 15.00 15.31
C LEU A 56 -6.15 15.40 14.78
N ARG A 57 -6.28 15.81 13.52
CA ARG A 57 -7.58 16.22 12.97
C ARG A 57 -8.47 15.01 12.72
N THR A 58 -9.68 15.06 13.27
CA THR A 58 -10.81 14.20 12.92
C THR A 58 -11.80 15.02 12.09
N PHE A 59 -12.25 14.45 10.98
CA PHE A 59 -13.20 15.06 10.06
C PHE A 59 -14.62 14.66 10.47
N GLN A 60 -15.56 15.59 10.33
CA GLN A 60 -16.96 15.40 10.78
C GLN A 60 -17.93 15.37 9.59
N GLY A 61 -17.42 15.53 8.37
CA GLY A 61 -18.21 15.40 7.15
C GLY A 61 -17.32 15.42 5.92
N TYR A 62 -17.95 15.57 4.76
CA TYR A 62 -17.27 15.73 3.48
C TYR A 62 -17.94 16.80 2.62
N ASP A 63 -17.23 17.23 1.59
CA ASP A 63 -17.75 18.01 0.47
C ASP A 63 -17.54 17.22 -0.82
N THR A 64 -18.53 17.26 -1.72
CA THR A 64 -18.37 16.77 -3.09
C THR A 64 -17.67 17.84 -3.93
N VAL A 65 -16.53 17.49 -4.51
CA VAL A 65 -15.64 18.41 -5.23
C VAL A 65 -15.82 18.31 -6.75
N GLN A 66 -16.24 17.14 -7.22
CA GLN A 66 -16.54 16.84 -8.62
C GLN A 66 -17.55 15.68 -8.62
N ALA A 67 -18.48 15.67 -9.57
CA ALA A 67 -19.39 14.55 -9.78
C ALA A 67 -19.57 14.33 -11.28
N THR A 68 -19.59 13.06 -11.67
CA THR A 68 -20.00 12.58 -12.99
C THR A 68 -21.24 11.74 -12.78
N GLU A 69 -22.40 12.37 -12.96
CA GLU A 69 -23.69 11.67 -12.97
C GLU A 69 -23.77 10.83 -14.26
N THR A 70 -24.37 9.64 -14.22
CA THR A 70 -24.54 8.69 -15.35
C THR A 70 -23.32 7.85 -15.74
N GLU A 71 -22.38 7.62 -14.82
CA GLU A 71 -21.31 6.65 -15.03
C GLU A 71 -21.80 5.23 -14.75
N ASP A 72 -21.60 4.29 -15.71
CA ASP A 72 -21.93 2.87 -15.52
C ASP A 72 -20.90 2.24 -14.58
N THR A 73 -21.30 2.07 -13.32
CA THR A 73 -20.56 1.48 -12.20
C THR A 73 -21.00 0.04 -11.89
N ASP A 74 -22.10 -0.41 -12.50
CA ASP A 74 -22.59 -1.79 -12.40
C ASP A 74 -21.73 -2.75 -13.25
N THR A 75 -21.35 -2.30 -14.46
CA THR A 75 -20.60 -3.11 -15.42
C THR A 75 -19.09 -2.89 -15.33
N TYR A 76 -18.68 -1.76 -14.74
CA TYR A 76 -17.27 -1.37 -14.66
C TYR A 76 -16.81 -1.17 -13.21
N MET A 77 -15.68 -1.79 -12.92
CA MET A 77 -14.96 -1.67 -11.67
C MET A 77 -13.91 -0.56 -11.75
N PHE A 78 -13.52 -0.06 -10.58
CA PHE A 78 -12.51 0.98 -10.43
C PHE A 78 -11.36 0.44 -9.58
N GLN A 79 -10.12 0.71 -9.97
CA GLN A 79 -8.95 0.38 -9.17
C GLN A 79 -7.82 1.35 -9.48
N LYS A 80 -6.79 1.38 -8.63
CA LYS A 80 -5.59 2.20 -8.89
C LYS A 80 -4.50 1.42 -9.62
N SER A 81 -3.83 2.15 -10.51
CA SER A 81 -2.49 1.82 -11.01
C SER A 81 -1.59 3.03 -10.74
N GLY A 82 -0.66 2.87 -9.80
CA GLY A 82 0.14 3.96 -9.27
C GLY A 82 -0.72 5.12 -8.77
N ASN A 83 -0.62 6.27 -9.44
CA ASN A 83 -1.37 7.49 -9.12
C ASN A 83 -2.58 7.74 -10.04
N LYS A 84 -2.95 6.78 -10.89
CA LYS A 84 -4.01 6.89 -11.90
C LYS A 84 -5.22 6.03 -11.49
N ILE A 85 -6.36 6.33 -12.09
CA ILE A 85 -7.59 5.55 -11.93
C ILE A 85 -7.72 4.64 -13.15
N VAL A 86 -8.00 3.37 -12.93
CA VAL A 86 -8.35 2.41 -13.98
C VAL A 86 -9.83 2.09 -13.81
N ARG A 87 -10.60 2.31 -14.88
CA ARG A 87 -11.98 1.83 -15.00
C ARG A 87 -11.97 0.66 -15.97
N TYR A 88 -12.42 -0.51 -15.56
CA TYR A 88 -12.37 -1.71 -16.40
C TYR A 88 -13.61 -2.58 -16.22
N GLY A 89 -14.05 -3.22 -17.28
CA GLY A 89 -15.28 -4.02 -17.32
C GLY A 89 -15.13 -5.22 -18.24
N ILE A 90 -16.24 -5.89 -18.56
CA ILE A 90 -16.24 -7.08 -19.43
C ILE A 90 -15.81 -6.77 -20.87
N ASP A 91 -15.91 -5.52 -21.29
CA ASP A 91 -15.73 -5.10 -22.68
C ASP A 91 -14.66 -4.02 -22.87
N GLY A 92 -13.85 -3.71 -21.86
CA GLY A 92 -12.76 -2.75 -22.06
C GLY A 92 -12.21 -2.12 -20.80
N ILE A 93 -11.26 -1.23 -21.02
CA ILE A 93 -10.51 -0.51 -20.00
C ILE A 93 -10.36 0.96 -20.40
N GLU A 94 -10.32 1.80 -19.39
CA GLU A 94 -10.04 3.22 -19.49
C GLU A 94 -9.06 3.62 -18.40
N LEU A 95 -7.94 4.25 -18.79
CA LEU A 95 -7.02 4.86 -17.85
C LEU A 95 -7.35 6.34 -17.72
N ARG A 96 -7.47 6.81 -16.47
CA ARG A 96 -7.83 8.19 -16.16
C ARG A 96 -6.82 8.85 -15.23
N ASP A 97 -6.75 10.17 -15.33
CA ASP A 97 -5.97 10.99 -14.42
C ASP A 97 -6.64 11.14 -13.03
N ARG A 98 -6.00 11.86 -12.11
CA ARG A 98 -6.53 12.07 -10.75
C ARG A 98 -7.75 13.00 -10.66
N LYS A 99 -8.14 13.60 -11.78
CA LYS A 99 -9.34 14.44 -11.93
C LYS A 99 -10.45 13.68 -12.66
N ASN A 100 -10.32 12.35 -12.76
CA ASN A 100 -11.25 11.48 -13.46
C ASN A 100 -11.39 11.83 -14.95
N GLN A 101 -10.32 12.31 -15.60
CA GLN A 101 -10.29 12.58 -17.05
C GLN A 101 -9.60 11.43 -17.79
N THR A 102 -10.22 10.96 -18.87
CA THR A 102 -9.67 9.93 -19.77
C THR A 102 -8.32 10.32 -20.33
N LEU A 103 -7.34 9.45 -20.16
CA LEU A 103 -6.03 9.52 -20.82
C LEU A 103 -6.04 8.68 -22.09
N TRP A 104 -6.47 7.43 -21.98
CA TRP A 104 -6.69 6.51 -23.09
C TRP A 104 -7.71 5.44 -22.72
N SER A 105 -8.22 4.75 -23.74
CA SER A 105 -9.14 3.61 -23.60
C SER A 105 -8.76 2.53 -24.60
N ASP A 106 -9.02 1.27 -24.25
CA ASP A 106 -8.88 0.13 -25.16
C ASP A 106 -10.03 -0.87 -24.97
N HIS A 107 -10.27 -1.69 -25.99
CA HIS A 107 -11.38 -2.66 -26.01
C HIS A 107 -10.86 -4.09 -25.92
N TYR A 108 -11.54 -4.91 -25.12
CA TYR A 108 -11.36 -6.36 -25.08
C TYR A 108 -12.72 -7.02 -24.83
N THR A 109 -12.75 -8.34 -24.72
CA THR A 109 -13.93 -9.06 -24.26
C THR A 109 -13.48 -10.17 -23.33
N MET A 110 -14.05 -10.19 -22.12
CA MET A 110 -13.78 -11.15 -21.05
C MET A 110 -15.09 -11.45 -20.31
N GLU A 111 -15.22 -12.65 -19.76
CA GLU A 111 -16.40 -13.02 -18.97
C GLU A 111 -16.27 -12.56 -17.52
N ASN A 112 -15.09 -12.68 -16.93
CA ASN A 112 -14.81 -12.37 -15.53
C ASN A 112 -13.47 -11.62 -15.39
N PRO A 113 -13.40 -10.36 -15.83
CA PRO A 113 -12.16 -9.58 -15.79
C PRO A 113 -11.72 -9.33 -14.35
N GLN A 114 -10.43 -9.50 -14.08
CA GLN A 114 -9.78 -9.17 -12.82
C GLN A 114 -8.54 -8.32 -13.10
N MET A 115 -8.31 -7.30 -12.28
CA MET A 115 -7.18 -6.39 -12.44
C MET A 115 -6.12 -6.60 -11.35
N ILE A 116 -4.87 -6.60 -11.79
CA ILE A 116 -3.67 -6.51 -10.95
C ILE A 116 -2.75 -5.41 -11.48
N SER A 117 -1.97 -4.78 -10.61
CA SER A 117 -1.07 -3.70 -11.00
C SER A 117 0.24 -3.71 -10.20
N CYS A 118 1.30 -3.21 -10.83
CA CYS A 118 2.59 -2.96 -10.19
C CYS A 118 3.17 -1.65 -10.74
N GLY A 119 3.17 -0.61 -9.92
CA GLY A 119 3.51 0.73 -10.40
C GLY A 119 2.49 1.18 -11.45
N ASP A 120 2.97 1.51 -12.66
CA ASP A 120 2.11 1.88 -13.80
C ASP A 120 1.70 0.67 -14.67
N ALA A 121 2.29 -0.51 -14.47
CA ALA A 121 1.92 -1.72 -15.20
C ALA A 121 0.57 -2.26 -14.72
N ILE A 122 -0.30 -2.60 -15.66
CA ILE A 122 -1.64 -3.13 -15.41
C ILE A 122 -1.77 -4.44 -16.19
N ALA A 123 -2.28 -5.49 -15.56
CA ALA A 123 -2.76 -6.65 -16.27
C ALA A 123 -4.22 -6.89 -15.92
N ILE A 124 -5.06 -7.01 -16.95
CA ILE A 124 -6.44 -7.48 -16.84
C ILE A 124 -6.46 -8.92 -17.33
N TYR A 125 -6.97 -9.84 -16.53
CA TYR A 125 -7.10 -11.25 -16.91
C TYR A 125 -8.52 -11.75 -16.75
N ASP A 126 -8.90 -12.69 -17.63
CA ASP A 126 -10.20 -13.34 -17.57
C ASP A 126 -10.12 -14.52 -16.60
N LYS A 127 -10.68 -14.36 -15.39
CA LYS A 127 -10.66 -15.41 -14.37
C LYS A 127 -11.53 -16.59 -14.79
N ASN A 128 -10.95 -17.79 -14.78
CA ASN A 128 -11.46 -19.01 -15.41
C ASN A 128 -11.47 -19.01 -16.95
N GLY A 129 -11.05 -17.90 -17.58
CA GLY A 129 -10.72 -17.82 -19.00
C GLY A 129 -9.21 -17.98 -19.22
N THR A 130 -8.75 -17.72 -20.45
CA THR A 130 -7.33 -17.88 -20.83
C THR A 130 -6.67 -16.57 -21.25
N LYS A 131 -7.41 -15.46 -21.27
CA LYS A 131 -6.93 -14.19 -21.81
C LYS A 131 -6.32 -13.32 -20.72
N ILE A 132 -5.15 -12.72 -20.99
CA ILE A 132 -4.56 -11.63 -20.21
C ILE A 132 -4.19 -10.51 -21.17
N VAL A 133 -4.53 -9.27 -20.83
CA VAL A 133 -4.10 -8.08 -21.57
C VAL A 133 -3.28 -7.20 -20.64
N VAL A 134 -2.08 -6.83 -21.10
CA VAL A 134 -1.14 -6.02 -20.33
C VAL A 134 -1.11 -4.60 -20.90
N TYR A 135 -1.15 -3.62 -20.01
CA TYR A 135 -1.08 -2.20 -20.32
C TYR A 135 0.01 -1.52 -19.49
N ASP A 136 0.48 -0.38 -19.99
CA ASP A 136 1.37 0.53 -19.29
C ASP A 136 0.80 1.96 -19.28
N ALA A 137 1.64 2.97 -19.04
CA ALA A 137 1.20 4.36 -19.02
C ALA A 137 0.72 4.87 -20.39
N ASP A 138 1.20 4.30 -21.49
CA ASP A 138 0.99 4.75 -22.86
C ASP A 138 -0.11 3.95 -23.59
N GLY A 139 -0.52 2.80 -23.06
CA GLY A 139 -1.66 2.02 -23.57
C GLY A 139 -1.39 0.52 -23.52
N LYS A 140 -1.92 -0.22 -24.49
CA LYS A 140 -1.74 -1.67 -24.59
C LYS A 140 -0.28 -2.02 -24.86
N ALA A 141 0.32 -2.78 -23.95
CA ALA A 141 1.69 -3.27 -24.05
C ALA A 141 1.75 -4.67 -24.67
N GLY A 142 0.74 -5.52 -24.44
CA GLY A 142 0.70 -6.86 -25.02
C GLY A 142 -0.53 -7.67 -24.63
N GLU A 143 -0.62 -8.88 -25.17
CA GLU A 143 -1.71 -9.83 -24.94
C GLU A 143 -1.15 -11.24 -24.83
N ILE A 144 -1.61 -11.98 -23.82
CA ILE A 144 -1.15 -13.32 -23.48
C ILE A 144 -2.36 -14.26 -23.52
N THR A 145 -2.19 -15.39 -24.19
CA THR A 145 -3.15 -16.50 -24.17
C THR A 145 -2.56 -17.64 -23.35
N ALA A 146 -3.08 -17.82 -22.14
CA ALA A 146 -2.70 -18.92 -21.25
C ALA A 146 -3.15 -20.27 -21.84
N SER A 147 -2.41 -21.32 -21.50
CA SER A 147 -2.74 -22.68 -21.98
C SER A 147 -3.94 -23.32 -21.26
N TYR A 148 -4.29 -22.81 -20.08
CA TYR A 148 -5.37 -23.32 -19.22
C TYR A 148 -6.08 -22.15 -18.50
N PRO A 149 -7.30 -22.36 -17.98
CA PRO A 149 -8.03 -21.39 -17.17
C PRO A 149 -7.20 -20.73 -16.07
N ILE A 150 -7.26 -19.40 -15.98
CA ILE A 150 -6.49 -18.59 -15.04
C ILE A 150 -7.22 -18.53 -13.70
N VAL A 151 -6.53 -18.91 -12.62
CA VAL A 151 -7.05 -18.84 -11.25
C VAL A 151 -6.63 -17.51 -10.59
N LYS A 152 -5.34 -17.19 -10.67
CA LYS A 152 -4.73 -15.97 -10.14
C LYS A 152 -3.56 -15.54 -11.01
N ALA A 153 -3.22 -14.26 -10.98
CA ALA A 153 -2.04 -13.72 -11.65
C ALA A 153 -1.34 -12.66 -10.80
N SER A 154 -0.08 -12.39 -11.11
CA SER A 154 0.70 -11.26 -10.61
C SER A 154 1.49 -10.64 -11.76
N VAL A 155 1.67 -9.32 -11.74
CA VAL A 155 2.34 -8.54 -12.78
C VAL A 155 3.51 -7.78 -12.15
N ALA A 156 4.64 -7.72 -12.84
CA ALA A 156 5.77 -6.89 -12.41
C ALA A 156 5.76 -5.53 -13.14
N GLY A 157 6.60 -4.59 -12.70
CA GLY A 157 6.58 -3.20 -13.19
C GLY A 157 6.90 -3.04 -14.68
N GLN A 158 7.54 -4.03 -15.30
CA GLN A 158 7.81 -4.07 -16.74
C GLN A 158 6.73 -4.79 -17.57
N GLY A 159 5.66 -5.29 -16.95
CA GLY A 159 4.54 -5.94 -17.65
C GLY A 159 4.64 -7.46 -17.85
N VAL A 160 5.71 -8.11 -17.37
CA VAL A 160 5.78 -9.57 -17.30
C VAL A 160 4.76 -10.10 -16.28
N VAL A 161 4.16 -11.27 -16.57
CA VAL A 161 3.04 -11.81 -15.81
C VAL A 161 3.31 -13.24 -15.37
N ALA A 162 3.09 -13.55 -14.10
CA ALA A 162 3.00 -14.91 -13.59
C ALA A 162 1.54 -15.27 -13.36
N ALA A 163 1.14 -16.50 -13.68
CA ALA A 163 -0.23 -16.97 -13.51
C ALA A 163 -0.28 -18.38 -12.93
N ILE A 164 -1.21 -18.59 -11.99
CA ILE A 164 -1.66 -19.91 -11.56
C ILE A 164 -2.79 -20.31 -12.50
N LEU A 165 -2.64 -21.45 -13.14
CA LEU A 165 -3.62 -22.01 -14.06
C LEU A 165 -4.11 -23.36 -13.55
N GLU A 166 -5.36 -23.71 -13.85
CA GLU A 166 -5.95 -24.98 -13.42
C GLU A 166 -6.71 -25.66 -14.55
N ASN A 167 -6.57 -26.98 -14.64
CA ASN A 167 -7.30 -27.81 -15.59
C ASN A 167 -7.43 -29.23 -15.03
N ASN A 168 -8.66 -29.73 -14.94
CA ASN A 168 -8.97 -31.08 -14.46
C ASN A 168 -8.36 -31.45 -13.08
N GLY A 169 -8.29 -30.48 -12.16
CA GLY A 169 -7.74 -30.68 -10.81
C GLY A 169 -6.22 -30.66 -10.73
N GLU A 170 -5.53 -30.42 -11.85
CA GLU A 170 -4.10 -30.17 -11.89
C GLU A 170 -3.82 -28.67 -11.98
N SER A 171 -2.68 -28.24 -11.42
CA SER A 171 -2.27 -26.83 -11.41
C SER A 171 -0.98 -26.63 -12.18
N TRP A 172 -0.84 -25.43 -12.77
CA TRP A 172 0.38 -24.95 -13.40
C TRP A 172 0.69 -23.56 -12.88
N ILE A 173 1.97 -23.23 -12.77
CA ILE A 173 2.44 -21.85 -12.61
C ILE A 173 3.22 -21.53 -13.87
N LYS A 174 2.79 -20.50 -14.60
CA LYS A 174 3.46 -20.06 -15.82
C LYS A 174 3.87 -18.62 -15.73
N TYR A 175 5.05 -18.32 -16.25
CA TYR A 175 5.63 -16.99 -16.26
C TYR A 175 5.84 -16.53 -17.70
N TYR A 176 5.33 -15.35 -18.02
CA TYR A 176 5.19 -14.84 -19.38
C TYR A 176 5.87 -13.49 -19.55
N ASN A 177 6.48 -13.30 -20.71
CA ASN A 177 6.83 -11.99 -21.21
C ASN A 177 5.57 -11.25 -21.69
N THR A 178 5.65 -9.93 -21.81
CA THR A 178 4.52 -9.06 -22.18
C THR A 178 3.94 -9.40 -23.56
N ASP A 179 4.77 -9.95 -24.45
CA ASP A 179 4.38 -10.40 -25.80
C ASP A 179 3.71 -11.78 -25.86
N GLY A 180 3.52 -12.45 -24.71
CA GLY A 180 2.95 -13.78 -24.61
C GLY A 180 3.95 -14.93 -24.64
N THR A 181 5.24 -14.66 -24.82
CA THR A 181 6.29 -15.70 -24.78
C THR A 181 6.39 -16.29 -23.37
N GLU A 182 6.32 -17.62 -23.26
CA GLU A 182 6.54 -18.32 -21.98
C GLU A 182 8.03 -18.25 -21.60
N ILE A 183 8.32 -17.65 -20.44
CA ILE A 183 9.65 -17.55 -19.83
C ILE A 183 9.95 -18.84 -19.06
N ALA A 184 8.98 -19.32 -18.28
CA ALA A 184 9.11 -20.50 -17.46
C ALA A 184 7.73 -21.12 -17.17
N SER A 185 7.74 -22.41 -16.84
CA SER A 185 6.56 -23.17 -16.46
C SER A 185 6.93 -24.17 -15.37
N SER A 186 6.05 -24.31 -14.38
CA SER A 186 6.13 -25.29 -13.31
C SER A 186 4.78 -25.99 -13.17
N HIS A 187 4.83 -27.28 -12.89
CA HIS A 187 3.65 -28.12 -12.69
C HIS A 187 3.70 -28.71 -11.28
N PRO A 188 3.28 -27.94 -10.26
CA PRO A 188 3.31 -28.41 -8.87
C PRO A 188 2.35 -29.59 -8.70
N ASN A 189 2.78 -30.61 -7.97
CA ASN A 189 1.94 -31.75 -7.60
C ASN A 189 1.68 -31.75 -6.09
N MET A 190 0.68 -32.54 -5.66
CA MET A 190 0.28 -32.61 -4.25
C MET A 190 1.37 -33.20 -3.34
N ASP A 191 2.26 -34.04 -3.88
CA ASP A 191 3.36 -34.64 -3.12
C ASP A 191 4.49 -33.65 -2.86
N SER A 192 4.70 -32.69 -3.78
CA SER A 192 5.69 -31.61 -3.68
C SER A 192 5.50 -30.58 -4.80
N PRO A 193 5.40 -29.26 -4.50
CA PRO A 193 5.30 -28.63 -3.18
C PRO A 193 3.87 -28.50 -2.63
N GLY A 194 2.85 -29.01 -3.33
CA GLY A 194 1.44 -28.86 -2.99
C GLY A 194 0.64 -28.02 -3.99
N TYR A 195 -0.61 -27.72 -3.64
CA TYR A 195 -1.49 -26.82 -4.39
C TYR A 195 -1.03 -25.36 -4.25
N PRO A 196 -0.78 -24.62 -5.34
CA PRO A 196 -0.43 -23.20 -5.26
C PRO A 196 -1.65 -22.36 -4.86
N MET A 197 -1.58 -21.71 -3.71
CA MET A 197 -2.65 -20.87 -3.19
C MET A 197 -2.57 -19.42 -3.68
N ASP A 198 -1.36 -18.88 -3.75
CA ASP A 198 -1.11 -17.50 -4.14
C ASP A 198 0.30 -17.31 -4.69
N LEU A 199 0.49 -16.28 -5.51
CA LEU A 199 1.81 -15.88 -6.00
C LEU A 199 1.95 -14.37 -6.09
N SER A 200 3.19 -13.90 -5.95
CA SER A 200 3.51 -12.47 -6.04
C SER A 200 4.86 -12.26 -6.70
N LEU A 201 4.92 -11.34 -7.67
CA LEU A 201 6.15 -10.93 -8.33
C LEU A 201 6.76 -9.72 -7.65
N SER A 202 8.10 -9.69 -7.59
CA SER A 202 8.81 -8.45 -7.30
C SER A 202 8.60 -7.42 -8.40
N SER A 203 8.75 -6.15 -8.05
CA SER A 203 8.53 -5.05 -9.01
C SER A 203 9.46 -5.08 -10.22
N ASP A 204 10.62 -5.74 -10.11
CA ASP A 204 11.57 -5.97 -11.20
C ASP A 204 11.36 -7.31 -11.94
N GLY A 205 10.38 -8.12 -11.51
CA GLY A 205 10.06 -9.44 -12.06
C GLY A 205 11.11 -10.52 -11.80
N LEU A 206 12.20 -10.21 -11.07
CA LEU A 206 13.26 -11.18 -10.86
C LEU A 206 12.92 -12.24 -9.82
N TRP A 207 11.98 -11.95 -8.93
CA TRP A 207 11.53 -12.85 -7.88
C TRP A 207 10.06 -13.19 -8.04
N MET A 208 9.75 -14.46 -7.86
CA MET A 208 8.39 -14.95 -7.67
C MET A 208 8.31 -15.66 -6.33
N ALA A 209 7.44 -15.17 -5.46
CA ALA A 209 7.09 -15.85 -4.23
C ALA A 209 5.78 -16.62 -4.44
N VAL A 210 5.72 -17.86 -3.95
CA VAL A 210 4.53 -18.71 -4.08
C VAL A 210 4.22 -19.32 -2.72
N SER A 211 2.96 -19.29 -2.31
CA SER A 211 2.47 -20.09 -1.18
C SER A 211 1.76 -21.34 -1.69
N TYR A 212 2.08 -22.47 -1.06
CA TYR A 212 1.50 -23.77 -1.35
C TYR A 212 0.79 -24.32 -0.13
N ALA A 213 -0.21 -25.17 -0.36
CA ALA A 213 -0.86 -25.99 0.65
C ALA A 213 -0.84 -27.47 0.26
N TYR A 214 -0.56 -28.35 1.22
CA TYR A 214 -0.54 -29.79 1.02
C TYR A 214 -0.89 -30.52 2.31
N GLU A 215 -1.34 -31.77 2.17
CA GLU A 215 -1.58 -32.66 3.29
C GLU A 215 -0.38 -33.59 3.48
N ASP A 216 0.10 -33.73 4.71
CA ASP A 216 1.13 -34.72 5.04
C ASP A 216 0.93 -35.22 6.48
N GLY A 217 0.57 -36.51 6.60
CA GLY A 217 0.42 -37.20 7.87
C GLY A 217 -0.86 -36.86 8.64
N GLY A 218 -1.96 -36.63 7.93
CA GLY A 218 -3.26 -36.18 8.45
C GLY A 218 -3.31 -34.70 8.82
N LYS A 219 -2.31 -33.92 8.43
CA LYS A 219 -2.14 -32.51 8.81
C LYS A 219 -2.05 -31.63 7.59
N MET A 220 -2.75 -30.50 7.64
CA MET A 220 -2.58 -29.45 6.64
C MET A 220 -1.24 -28.74 6.88
N LYS A 221 -0.48 -28.56 5.81
CA LYS A 221 0.81 -27.86 5.80
C LYS A 221 0.80 -26.79 4.73
N SER A 222 1.62 -25.78 4.95
CA SER A 222 1.94 -24.79 3.92
C SER A 222 3.42 -24.71 3.65
N GLN A 223 3.78 -24.40 2.41
CA GLN A 223 5.14 -24.07 2.03
C GLN A 223 5.15 -22.69 1.39
N VAL A 224 6.08 -21.83 1.81
CA VAL A 224 6.39 -20.57 1.11
C VAL A 224 7.69 -20.78 0.36
N ALA A 225 7.69 -20.58 -0.95
CA ALA A 225 8.85 -20.77 -1.81
C ALA A 225 9.17 -19.51 -2.61
N PHE A 226 10.46 -19.30 -2.86
CA PHE A 226 10.98 -18.13 -3.58
C PHE A 226 11.83 -18.60 -4.76
N TYR A 227 11.39 -18.22 -5.95
CA TYR A 227 12.04 -18.50 -7.23
C TYR A 227 12.70 -17.25 -7.77
N ASN A 228 13.88 -17.38 -8.38
CA ASN A 228 14.57 -16.28 -9.04
C ASN A 228 14.68 -16.52 -10.54
N PHE A 229 14.20 -15.58 -11.37
CA PHE A 229 14.25 -15.66 -12.83
C PHE A 229 15.32 -14.76 -13.46
N GLY A 230 16.21 -14.18 -12.65
CA GLY A 230 17.41 -13.52 -13.13
C GLY A 230 18.60 -14.48 -13.18
N SER A 231 19.79 -13.92 -13.43
CA SER A 231 21.06 -14.66 -13.48
C SER A 231 21.36 -15.49 -12.23
N ARG A 232 20.75 -15.19 -11.09
CA ARG A 232 20.93 -15.96 -9.84
C ARG A 232 20.20 -17.29 -9.86
N GLY A 233 19.09 -17.36 -10.58
CA GLY A 233 18.29 -18.57 -10.71
C GLY A 233 18.85 -19.58 -11.70
N GLU A 234 19.68 -19.14 -12.65
CA GLU A 234 20.25 -19.99 -13.70
C GLU A 234 21.06 -21.16 -13.14
N ASP A 235 21.73 -20.94 -11.99
CA ASP A 235 22.53 -21.97 -11.30
C ASP A 235 21.72 -22.78 -10.27
N LEU A 236 20.42 -22.50 -10.11
CA LEU A 236 19.54 -23.17 -9.14
C LEU A 236 18.66 -24.21 -9.84
N VAL A 237 18.44 -25.35 -9.17
CA VAL A 237 17.45 -26.32 -9.62
C VAL A 237 16.06 -25.68 -9.59
N ASP A 238 15.35 -25.72 -10.72
CA ASP A 238 14.02 -25.15 -10.91
C ASP A 238 13.90 -23.67 -10.48
N ASN A 239 15.00 -22.91 -10.57
CA ASN A 239 15.07 -21.51 -10.13
C ASN A 239 14.79 -21.29 -8.63
N LEU A 240 14.69 -22.35 -7.82
CA LEU A 240 14.28 -22.29 -6.41
C LEU A 240 15.44 -21.84 -5.51
N ALA A 241 15.33 -20.64 -4.93
CA ALA A 241 16.36 -20.09 -4.04
C ALA A 241 16.19 -20.49 -2.58
N SER A 242 14.94 -20.51 -2.10
CA SER A 242 14.60 -20.97 -0.76
C SER A 242 13.14 -21.37 -0.66
N SER A 243 12.86 -22.25 0.29
CA SER A 243 11.51 -22.54 0.75
C SER A 243 11.48 -22.72 2.26
N SER A 244 10.31 -22.54 2.86
CA SER A 244 10.05 -22.74 4.29
C SER A 244 8.70 -23.42 4.45
N SER A 245 8.66 -24.50 5.23
CA SER A 245 7.45 -25.31 5.45
C SER A 245 6.90 -25.11 6.86
N TYR A 246 5.58 -25.07 6.96
CA TYR A 246 4.81 -24.81 8.17
C TYR A 246 3.79 -25.94 8.34
N THR A 247 3.67 -26.46 9.56
CA THR A 247 2.73 -27.54 9.90
C THR A 247 1.58 -26.98 10.72
N ASP A 248 0.36 -27.45 10.44
CA ASP A 248 -0.87 -26.99 11.09
C ASP A 248 -1.11 -25.47 10.93
N MET A 249 -0.71 -24.92 9.78
CA MET A 249 -0.90 -23.51 9.41
C MET A 249 -1.12 -23.40 7.91
N LEU A 250 -2.10 -22.59 7.50
CA LEU A 250 -2.38 -22.31 6.10
C LEU A 250 -1.85 -20.92 5.71
N CYS A 251 -1.18 -20.82 4.56
CA CYS A 251 -0.69 -19.56 3.98
C CYS A 251 -1.46 -19.17 2.71
N PRO A 252 -2.67 -18.60 2.82
CA PRO A 252 -3.53 -18.33 1.67
C PRO A 252 -3.11 -17.12 0.82
N GLN A 253 -2.26 -16.22 1.34
CA GLN A 253 -1.90 -14.97 0.66
C GLN A 253 -0.42 -14.63 0.88
N ILE A 254 0.22 -14.14 -0.19
CA ILE A 254 1.60 -13.62 -0.15
C ILE A 254 1.70 -12.32 -0.95
N GLU A 255 2.30 -11.31 -0.34
CA GLU A 255 2.44 -9.97 -0.92
C GLU A 255 3.91 -9.59 -1.02
N THR A 256 4.32 -9.01 -2.14
CA THR A 256 5.69 -8.51 -2.30
C THR A 256 5.82 -7.08 -1.77
N ALA A 257 6.82 -6.88 -0.92
CA ALA A 257 7.20 -5.61 -0.34
C ALA A 257 8.46 -5.06 -1.04
N GLY A 258 8.28 -4.52 -2.25
CA GLY A 258 9.40 -3.97 -3.05
C GLY A 258 10.06 -5.03 -3.94
N THR A 259 11.38 -5.21 -3.81
CA THR A 259 12.15 -6.13 -4.68
C THR A 259 12.75 -7.33 -3.96
N SER A 260 12.80 -7.31 -2.63
CA SER A 260 13.52 -8.34 -1.85
C SER A 260 12.96 -8.56 -0.44
N SER A 261 11.71 -8.15 -0.22
CA SER A 261 10.96 -8.41 1.00
C SER A 261 9.57 -8.90 0.65
N TRP A 262 8.99 -9.77 1.47
CA TRP A 262 7.66 -10.37 1.26
C TRP A 262 6.93 -10.51 2.58
N VAL A 263 5.61 -10.39 2.54
CA VAL A 263 4.70 -10.65 3.66
C VAL A 263 3.87 -11.87 3.29
N ALA A 264 4.03 -12.94 4.06
CA ALA A 264 3.20 -14.15 3.94
C ALA A 264 2.16 -14.14 5.06
N PHE A 265 0.89 -14.16 4.68
CA PHE A 265 -0.23 -14.16 5.63
C PHE A 265 -0.65 -15.60 5.91
N PHE A 266 -0.70 -15.93 7.20
CA PHE A 266 -1.15 -17.21 7.70
C PHE A 266 -2.47 -17.05 8.44
N ASP A 267 -3.22 -18.15 8.57
CA ASP A 267 -4.44 -18.22 9.39
C ASP A 267 -4.24 -17.82 10.86
N ASN A 268 -3.00 -17.84 11.36
CA ASN A 268 -2.63 -17.47 12.72
C ASN A 268 -1.70 -16.25 12.83
N GLY A 269 -1.51 -15.47 11.76
CA GLY A 269 -0.69 -14.27 11.79
C GLY A 269 0.02 -13.98 10.47
N PHE A 270 1.27 -13.52 10.53
CA PHE A 270 2.05 -13.29 9.32
C PHE A 270 3.54 -13.53 9.55
N ARG A 271 4.26 -13.75 8.45
CA ARG A 271 5.72 -13.86 8.39
C ARG A 271 6.26 -12.81 7.44
N ILE A 272 7.47 -12.34 7.73
CA ILE A 272 8.20 -11.47 6.81
C ILE A 272 9.45 -12.19 6.39
N TYR A 273 9.66 -12.20 5.08
CA TYR A 273 10.86 -12.72 4.47
C TYR A 273 11.65 -11.58 3.87
N GLU A 274 12.96 -11.60 4.04
CA GLU A 274 13.86 -10.63 3.41
C GLU A 274 15.08 -11.35 2.86
N GLY A 275 15.60 -10.85 1.75
CA GLY A 275 16.88 -11.29 1.22
C GLY A 275 17.01 -11.08 -0.28
N THR A 276 18.21 -10.68 -0.70
CA THR A 276 18.52 -10.51 -2.12
C THR A 276 19.04 -11.80 -2.74
N ASN A 277 19.76 -12.65 -2.02
CA ASN A 277 20.32 -13.90 -2.55
C ASN A 277 19.46 -15.12 -2.23
N LYS A 278 19.11 -15.26 -0.95
CA LYS A 278 18.32 -16.36 -0.42
C LYS A 278 17.34 -15.75 0.59
N PRO A 279 16.08 -15.52 0.21
CA PRO A 279 15.06 -15.02 1.12
C PRO A 279 14.95 -15.89 2.37
N LYS A 280 14.89 -15.26 3.54
CA LYS A 280 14.77 -15.92 4.85
C LYS A 280 13.71 -15.23 5.68
N GLU A 281 13.01 -16.01 6.49
CA GLU A 281 12.13 -15.47 7.52
C GLU A 281 12.94 -14.61 8.49
N THR A 282 12.56 -13.34 8.64
CA THR A 282 13.16 -12.36 9.57
C THR A 282 12.22 -11.98 10.69
N VAL A 283 10.91 -12.12 10.49
CA VAL A 283 9.87 -11.80 11.47
C VAL A 283 8.80 -12.89 11.46
N SER A 284 8.38 -13.27 12.66
CA SER A 284 7.21 -14.10 12.90
C SER A 284 6.28 -13.43 13.91
N VAL A 285 5.08 -13.07 13.48
CA VAL A 285 4.01 -12.55 14.36
C VAL A 285 2.86 -13.55 14.36
N SER A 286 2.43 -13.94 15.55
CA SER A 286 1.30 -14.85 15.76
C SER A 286 0.20 -14.15 16.56
N GLU A 287 -1.03 -14.50 16.24
CA GLU A 287 -2.25 -14.00 16.85
C GLU A 287 -3.09 -15.16 17.36
N ASP A 288 -3.65 -15.01 18.56
CA ASP A 288 -4.52 -16.03 19.18
C ASP A 288 -5.98 -15.91 18.69
N GLY A 289 -6.37 -14.77 18.12
CA GLY A 289 -7.72 -14.51 17.62
C GLY A 289 -7.89 -14.92 16.15
N GLU A 290 -9.13 -15.18 15.76
CA GLU A 290 -9.44 -15.50 14.36
C GLU A 290 -9.24 -14.28 13.46
N ILE A 291 -8.34 -14.40 12.48
CA ILE A 291 -8.08 -13.37 11.47
C ILE A 291 -9.16 -13.47 10.39
N LEU A 292 -9.87 -12.36 10.17
CA LEU A 292 -10.96 -12.27 9.20
C LEU A 292 -10.53 -11.59 7.90
N SER A 293 -9.57 -10.66 7.98
CA SER A 293 -9.04 -9.95 6.83
C SER A 293 -7.62 -9.48 7.08
N CYS A 294 -6.85 -9.35 6.01
CA CYS A 294 -5.50 -8.84 6.06
C CYS A 294 -5.20 -7.97 4.84
N ALA A 295 -4.26 -7.05 4.98
CA ALA A 295 -3.80 -6.21 3.90
C ALA A 295 -2.35 -5.78 4.12
N TYR A 296 -1.62 -5.56 3.03
CA TYR A 296 -0.29 -4.96 3.03
C TYR A 296 -0.21 -3.82 2.03
N ALA A 297 0.14 -2.62 2.50
CA ALA A 297 0.60 -1.51 1.66
C ALA A 297 1.27 -0.45 2.54
N ASP A 298 1.97 0.51 1.94
CA ASP A 298 2.63 1.63 2.64
C ASP A 298 3.53 1.19 3.83
N ASP A 299 4.24 0.07 3.66
CA ASP A 299 5.07 -0.60 4.67
C ASP A 299 4.29 -0.97 5.95
N ARG A 300 2.98 -1.24 5.83
CA ARG A 300 2.13 -1.66 6.93
C ARG A 300 1.44 -2.97 6.62
N VAL A 301 1.44 -3.82 7.63
CA VAL A 301 0.61 -5.02 7.68
C VAL A 301 -0.58 -4.69 8.58
N VAL A 302 -1.80 -4.87 8.08
CA VAL A 302 -3.04 -4.70 8.83
C VAL A 302 -3.72 -6.06 8.94
N LEU A 303 -4.07 -6.44 10.17
CA LEU A 303 -4.91 -7.59 10.45
C LEU A 303 -6.21 -7.10 11.08
N ILE A 304 -7.34 -7.63 10.63
CA ILE A 304 -8.61 -7.50 11.33
C ILE A 304 -8.97 -8.87 11.91
N LEU A 305 -9.04 -8.91 13.24
CA LEU A 305 -9.42 -10.09 13.99
C LEU A 305 -10.88 -9.98 14.45
N ARG A 306 -11.51 -11.13 14.70
CA ARG A 306 -12.79 -11.18 15.41
C ARG A 306 -12.62 -10.55 16.80
N GLY A 307 -13.55 -9.68 17.16
CA GLY A 307 -13.58 -9.05 18.47
C GLY A 307 -14.19 -9.94 19.55
N GLU A 308 -14.14 -9.46 20.79
CA GLU A 308 -14.52 -10.22 21.99
C GLU A 308 -15.97 -9.97 22.44
N SER A 309 -16.67 -9.01 21.83
CA SER A 309 -18.04 -8.61 22.22
C SER A 309 -18.81 -7.99 21.06
N ASP A 310 -20.14 -7.98 21.12
CA ASP A 310 -21.00 -7.35 20.10
C ASP A 310 -20.79 -5.83 19.95
N ASP A 311 -20.37 -5.14 21.02
CA ASP A 311 -20.04 -3.70 20.98
C ASP A 311 -18.73 -3.42 20.23
N HIS A 312 -17.87 -4.42 20.13
CA HIS A 312 -16.57 -4.37 19.48
C HIS A 312 -16.40 -5.62 18.62
N PRO A 313 -17.18 -5.74 17.52
CA PRO A 313 -17.25 -6.96 16.71
C PRO A 313 -15.92 -7.34 16.06
N TYR A 314 -15.00 -6.36 15.92
CA TYR A 314 -13.68 -6.57 15.36
C TYR A 314 -12.59 -5.84 16.13
N ARG A 315 -11.35 -6.30 15.95
CA ARG A 315 -10.14 -5.69 16.49
C ARG A 315 -9.11 -5.55 15.38
N MET A 316 -8.67 -4.32 15.11
CA MET A 316 -7.69 -4.01 14.08
C MET A 316 -6.30 -3.88 14.70
N LYS A 317 -5.34 -4.66 14.19
CA LYS A 317 -3.93 -4.55 14.57
C LYS A 317 -3.09 -4.10 13.38
N ILE A 318 -2.16 -3.18 13.64
CA ILE A 318 -1.29 -2.61 12.61
C ILE A 318 0.16 -2.88 12.99
N TYR A 319 0.92 -3.43 12.06
CA TYR A 319 2.34 -3.75 12.21
C TYR A 319 3.19 -3.07 11.15
N ASN A 320 4.47 -2.90 11.43
CA ASN A 320 5.47 -2.60 10.41
C ASN A 320 6.22 -3.88 9.97
N LEU A 321 7.08 -3.74 8.97
CA LEU A 321 7.88 -4.86 8.47
C LEU A 321 8.95 -5.41 9.44
N LYS A 322 9.09 -4.84 10.63
CA LYS A 322 9.96 -5.35 11.70
C LYS A 322 9.18 -6.12 12.76
N GLY A 323 7.90 -6.42 12.50
CA GLY A 323 7.01 -7.08 13.46
C GLY A 323 6.56 -6.21 14.63
N LYS A 324 6.88 -4.90 14.62
CA LYS A 324 6.48 -4.01 15.70
C LYS A 324 5.00 -3.64 15.53
N GLN A 325 4.18 -3.97 16.54
CA GLN A 325 2.81 -3.47 16.66
C GLN A 325 2.84 -1.95 16.85
N LEU A 326 2.11 -1.25 15.97
CA LEU A 326 1.95 0.19 15.97
C LEU A 326 0.61 0.64 16.54
N ALA A 327 -0.41 -0.20 16.38
CA ALA A 327 -1.76 0.05 16.90
C ALA A 327 -2.51 -1.25 17.13
N ASP A 328 -3.52 -1.16 17.99
CA ASP A 328 -4.39 -2.25 18.39
C ASP A 328 -5.70 -1.63 18.89
N GLU A 329 -6.69 -1.61 18.02
CA GLU A 329 -7.87 -0.77 18.17
C GLU A 329 -9.13 -1.63 18.02
N ASN A 330 -10.10 -1.43 18.91
CA ASN A 330 -11.44 -1.99 18.70
C ASN A 330 -12.12 -1.24 17.54
N LEU A 331 -12.84 -1.99 16.71
CA LEU A 331 -13.63 -1.46 15.60
C LEU A 331 -15.11 -1.63 15.89
N ASP A 332 -15.79 -0.51 16.04
CA ASP A 332 -17.26 -0.43 16.18
C ASP A 332 -17.93 -0.28 14.81
N PHE A 333 -17.28 -0.79 13.75
CA PHE A 333 -17.67 -0.58 12.37
C PHE A 333 -17.76 -1.92 11.64
N TYR A 334 -18.95 -2.25 11.17
CA TYR A 334 -19.22 -3.45 10.37
C TYR A 334 -18.76 -3.25 8.94
N TYR A 335 -17.48 -3.53 8.70
CA TYR A 335 -16.84 -3.41 7.40
C TYR A 335 -17.17 -4.62 6.50
N GLN A 336 -17.06 -4.39 5.19
CA GLN A 336 -17.13 -5.40 4.14
C GLN A 336 -15.83 -5.41 3.32
N ASN A 337 -15.15 -4.27 3.19
CA ASN A 337 -13.89 -4.15 2.47
C ASN A 337 -12.82 -3.45 3.32
N LEU A 338 -11.56 -3.87 3.15
CA LEU A 338 -10.36 -3.33 3.78
C LEU A 338 -9.35 -2.99 2.69
N GLN A 339 -8.93 -1.73 2.64
CA GLN A 339 -7.89 -1.25 1.74
C GLN A 339 -6.88 -0.37 2.48
N ILE A 340 -5.66 -0.32 1.96
CA ILE A 340 -4.63 0.61 2.43
C ILE A 340 -4.22 1.47 1.23
N GLU A 341 -4.62 2.75 1.27
CA GLU A 341 -4.32 3.68 0.19
C GLU A 341 -3.90 5.04 0.71
N GLU A 342 -2.94 5.67 0.03
CA GLU A 342 -2.49 7.05 0.32
C GLU A 342 -2.12 7.26 1.79
N LYS A 343 -1.50 6.25 2.43
CA LYS A 343 -1.14 6.22 3.86
C LYS A 343 -2.34 6.27 4.79
N GLN A 344 -3.45 5.69 4.37
CA GLN A 344 -4.68 5.58 5.13
C GLN A 344 -5.23 4.15 5.03
N ILE A 345 -5.89 3.70 6.08
CA ILE A 345 -6.66 2.45 6.06
C ILE A 345 -8.11 2.85 5.82
N LEU A 346 -8.71 2.27 4.80
CA LEU A 346 -10.11 2.48 4.43
C LEU A 346 -10.87 1.20 4.77
N LEU A 347 -11.91 1.36 5.58
CA LEU A 347 -12.91 0.33 5.82
C LEU A 347 -14.22 0.84 5.25
N THR A 348 -14.85 0.07 4.38
CA THR A 348 -16.15 0.42 3.81
C THR A 348 -17.16 -0.68 4.06
N ASN A 349 -18.42 -0.27 4.13
CA ASN A 349 -19.56 -1.14 3.95
C ASN A 349 -20.40 -0.60 2.79
N ARG A 350 -21.67 -1.01 2.69
CA ARG A 350 -22.56 -0.58 1.61
C ARG A 350 -22.72 0.94 1.47
N GLN A 351 -22.61 1.73 2.53
CA GLN A 351 -22.94 3.17 2.51
C GLN A 351 -21.93 4.05 3.24
N GLU A 352 -21.12 3.45 4.10
CA GLU A 352 -20.27 4.16 5.03
C GLU A 352 -18.79 3.95 4.72
N LEU A 353 -18.02 5.00 5.02
CA LEU A 353 -16.58 5.00 4.99
C LEU A 353 -16.06 5.26 6.41
N CYS A 354 -15.18 4.38 6.87
CA CYS A 354 -14.35 4.60 8.05
C CYS A 354 -12.88 4.71 7.63
N VAL A 355 -12.20 5.76 8.08
CA VAL A 355 -10.82 6.07 7.70
C VAL A 355 -9.93 6.10 8.92
N TYR A 356 -8.84 5.35 8.88
CA TYR A 356 -7.80 5.36 9.91
C TYR A 356 -6.45 5.81 9.34
N THR A 357 -5.59 6.33 10.22
CA THR A 357 -4.16 6.45 9.92
C THR A 357 -3.47 5.09 10.01
N LEU A 358 -2.27 4.98 9.42
CA LEU A 358 -1.34 3.85 9.61
C LEU A 358 -0.79 3.69 11.06
N LYS A 359 -1.35 4.42 12.03
CA LYS A 359 -1.06 4.33 13.47
C LYS A 359 -2.34 4.11 14.30
N GLY A 360 -3.44 3.66 13.68
CA GLY A 360 -4.68 3.31 14.39
C GLY A 360 -5.57 4.47 14.79
N ARG A 361 -5.15 5.72 14.54
CA ARG A 361 -6.02 6.87 14.80
C ARG A 361 -7.16 6.95 13.79
N LYS A 362 -8.41 6.87 14.27
CA LYS A 362 -9.63 7.18 13.48
C LYS A 362 -9.59 8.64 13.02
N LYS A 363 -9.83 8.87 11.72
CA LYS A 363 -9.88 10.19 11.09
C LYS A 363 -11.30 10.58 10.66
N TYR A 364 -12.09 9.61 10.24
CA TYR A 364 -13.47 9.82 9.77
C TYR A 364 -14.26 8.53 9.92
N SER A 365 -15.56 8.66 10.16
CA SER A 365 -16.53 7.57 10.13
C SER A 365 -17.88 8.17 9.81
N GLY A 366 -18.53 7.73 8.75
CA GLY A 366 -19.88 8.18 8.43
C GLY A 366 -20.36 7.71 7.06
N VAL A 367 -21.65 7.91 6.82
CA VAL A 367 -22.31 7.68 5.53
C VAL A 367 -21.72 8.62 4.49
N VAL A 368 -21.33 8.07 3.34
CA VAL A 368 -20.79 8.81 2.19
C VAL A 368 -21.58 8.57 0.90
N SER A 369 -22.44 7.54 0.88
CA SER A 369 -23.32 7.22 -0.23
C SER A 369 -24.76 7.03 0.28
N GLU A 370 -25.74 7.49 -0.50
CA GLU A 370 -27.17 7.25 -0.23
C GLU A 370 -27.64 5.88 -0.78
N THR A 371 -26.89 5.28 -1.70
CA THR A 371 -27.21 4.02 -2.39
C THR A 371 -26.26 2.90 -1.95
N GLN A 372 -25.47 2.34 -2.87
CA GLN A 372 -24.46 1.32 -2.61
C GLN A 372 -23.10 1.79 -3.13
N ILE A 373 -22.09 1.72 -2.25
CA ILE A 373 -20.69 1.87 -2.60
C ILE A 373 -20.25 0.62 -3.39
N HIS A 374 -19.85 0.81 -4.63
CA HIS A 374 -19.16 -0.22 -5.42
C HIS A 374 -17.65 -0.18 -5.15
N GLU A 375 -17.06 1.01 -5.07
CA GLU A 375 -15.63 1.17 -4.78
C GLU A 375 -15.33 2.54 -4.16
N ILE A 376 -14.28 2.62 -3.35
CA ILE A 376 -13.70 3.89 -2.93
C ILE A 376 -12.18 3.91 -3.08
N LEU A 377 -11.66 4.88 -3.84
CA LEU A 377 -10.22 5.02 -4.06
C LEU A 377 -9.68 6.25 -3.33
N GLY A 378 -8.62 6.08 -2.56
CA GLY A 378 -7.84 7.16 -1.97
C GLY A 378 -7.12 7.98 -3.04
N MET A 379 -7.47 9.26 -3.11
CA MET A 379 -6.94 10.23 -4.09
C MET A 379 -6.04 11.29 -3.44
N GLY A 380 -5.53 11.00 -2.25
CA GLY A 380 -4.60 11.84 -1.49
C GLY A 380 -5.23 13.14 -0.97
N GLN A 381 -4.59 13.77 0.01
CA GLN A 381 -5.08 15.00 0.63
C GLN A 381 -6.51 14.87 1.23
N ASN A 382 -6.85 13.67 1.70
CA ASN A 382 -8.20 13.30 2.18
C ASN A 382 -9.29 13.43 1.11
N ARG A 383 -8.94 13.25 -0.16
CA ARG A 383 -9.89 13.11 -1.26
C ARG A 383 -10.06 11.64 -1.60
N TYR A 384 -11.26 11.29 -2.04
CA TYR A 384 -11.62 9.94 -2.43
C TYR A 384 -12.46 9.97 -3.70
N LEU A 385 -12.17 9.07 -4.63
CA LEU A 385 -13.10 8.75 -5.70
C LEU A 385 -14.12 7.76 -5.11
N LEU A 386 -15.38 8.11 -5.11
CA LEU A 386 -16.50 7.29 -4.67
C LEU A 386 -17.25 6.82 -5.92
N ALA A 387 -17.24 5.52 -6.18
CA ALA A 387 -18.07 4.90 -7.20
C ALA A 387 -19.28 4.26 -6.52
N GLU A 388 -20.47 4.72 -6.91
CA GLU A 388 -21.76 4.30 -6.36
C GLU A 388 -22.76 4.02 -7.51
N GLU A 389 -23.93 3.46 -7.20
CA GLU A 389 -24.90 2.97 -8.19
C GLU A 389 -25.27 4.01 -9.26
N ASP A 390 -25.36 5.30 -8.89
CA ASP A 390 -25.81 6.38 -9.78
C ASP A 390 -24.65 7.17 -10.44
N GLY A 391 -23.40 6.79 -10.17
CA GLY A 391 -22.24 7.35 -10.84
C GLY A 391 -21.00 7.48 -9.96
N VAL A 392 -20.14 8.43 -10.30
CA VAL A 392 -18.84 8.59 -9.64
C VAL A 392 -18.65 10.03 -9.17
N SER A 393 -18.25 10.19 -7.92
CA SER A 393 -17.97 11.48 -7.31
C SER A 393 -16.58 11.54 -6.69
N MET A 394 -15.99 12.73 -6.67
CA MET A 394 -14.78 13.02 -5.92
C MET A 394 -15.19 13.72 -4.63
N ILE A 395 -15.06 13.06 -3.49
CA ILE A 395 -15.37 13.63 -2.17
C ILE A 395 -14.09 14.07 -1.44
N ARG A 396 -14.21 15.04 -0.54
CA ARG A 396 -13.12 15.49 0.34
C ARG A 396 -13.60 15.65 1.76
N LEU A 397 -12.89 15.07 2.71
CA LEU A 397 -13.23 15.18 4.14
C LEU A 397 -12.97 16.60 4.68
N LYS A 398 -13.86 17.09 5.56
CA LYS A 398 -13.82 18.43 6.18
C LYS A 398 -13.89 18.44 7.71
#